data_AF-A0A7S1IU91-F1
#
_entry.id   AF-A0A7S1IU91-F1
#
_cell.length_a   1.000
_cell.length_b   1.000
_cell.length_c   1.000
_cell.angle_alpha   90.00
_cell.angle_beta   90.00
_cell.angle_gamma   90.00
#
_symmetry.space_group_name_H-M   'P 1'
#
loop_
_entity.id
_entity.type
_entity.pdbx_description
1 polymer ?
#
loop_
_entity_poly.entity_id
_entity_poly.type
_entity_poly.pdbx_seq_one_letter_code
_entity_poly.pdbx_strand_id
1 'polypeptide(L)'
;MPCKQLPLMYATGGQGDPERYVAAVKAKGPGVNLTFDDVLELEMERISAGMTRAERDVYLVLLGKDIAAFDVHQKIVWRDEKVELHLRKRLQGTQCSAPTCRKAFSWVSKKYGCAYCRLMFCKACMDSRQAGIIEFMWVDRPSKVCQQCFARISTQRKQLDRIESAAKLIADPAPWEPTHRTYGKAQVPSLIEKEFNALAGQPYCLTDCMSCSVLLSVPTARHSP
;
A
#
# COMPACT_ATOMS: atom_id res chain seq x y z
N MET A 1 28.23 -7.56 -20.74
CA MET A 1 27.99 -8.94 -20.29
C MET A 1 26.49 -9.10 -20.06
N PRO A 2 25.82 -10.09 -20.67
CA PRO A 2 24.37 -10.26 -20.47
C PRO A 2 24.11 -10.73 -19.04
N CYS A 3 23.22 -10.03 -18.36
CA CYS A 3 22.79 -10.32 -17.00
C CYS A 3 22.11 -11.71 -17.00
N LYS A 4 22.75 -12.71 -16.39
CA LYS A 4 22.19 -14.05 -16.29
C LYS A 4 20.95 -13.97 -15.39
N GLN A 5 19.78 -14.25 -15.98
CA GLN A 5 18.55 -14.48 -15.24
C GLN A 5 18.79 -15.61 -14.23
N LEU A 6 18.66 -15.32 -12.94
CA LEU A 6 18.63 -16.36 -11.92
C LEU A 6 17.31 -17.13 -12.03
N PRO A 7 17.35 -18.46 -12.09
CA PRO A 7 16.15 -19.26 -11.92
C PRO A 7 15.81 -19.25 -10.42
N LEU A 8 14.89 -18.37 -10.02
CA LEU A 8 14.16 -18.48 -8.75
C LEU A 8 13.25 -19.71 -8.85
N MET A 9 13.81 -20.89 -8.62
CA MET A 9 13.08 -22.15 -8.53
C MET A 9 12.84 -22.46 -7.04
N TYR A 10 11.86 -21.80 -6.43
CA TYR A 10 11.23 -22.34 -5.23
C TYR A 10 10.03 -23.17 -5.69
N ALA A 11 10.16 -24.49 -5.51
CA ALA A 11 9.14 -25.46 -5.86
C ALA A 11 8.00 -25.40 -4.83
N THR A 12 7.00 -24.56 -5.09
CA THR A 12 5.66 -24.75 -4.55
C THR A 12 4.78 -25.26 -5.68
N GLY A 13 4.04 -26.35 -5.46
CA GLY A 13 3.28 -27.08 -6.48
C GLY A 13 2.05 -26.35 -7.04
N GLY A 14 2.05 -25.02 -7.06
CA GLY A 14 1.01 -24.20 -7.69
C GLY A 14 1.42 -23.80 -9.11
N GLN A 15 0.60 -24.12 -10.11
CA GLN A 15 0.76 -23.68 -11.50
C GLN A 15 0.47 -22.18 -11.70
N GLY A 16 0.81 -21.34 -10.73
CA GLY A 16 0.66 -19.89 -10.86
C GLY A 16 1.75 -19.30 -11.74
N ASP A 17 1.46 -18.16 -12.36
CA ASP A 17 2.42 -17.39 -13.16
C ASP A 17 2.87 -16.14 -12.38
N PRO A 18 4.05 -16.16 -11.73
CA PRO A 18 4.58 -15.00 -11.01
C PRO A 18 4.77 -13.75 -11.89
N GLU A 19 4.93 -13.91 -13.21
CA GLU A 19 5.10 -12.78 -14.12
C GLU A 19 3.83 -11.91 -14.17
N ARG A 20 2.65 -12.51 -13.98
CA ARG A 20 1.40 -11.75 -13.88
C ARG A 20 1.40 -10.79 -12.70
N TYR A 21 1.85 -11.25 -11.53
CA TYR A 21 1.96 -10.38 -10.35
C TYR A 21 2.97 -9.25 -10.61
N VAL A 22 4.15 -9.59 -11.15
CA VAL A 22 5.18 -8.61 -11.49
C VAL A 22 4.68 -7.57 -12.50
N ALA A 23 3.94 -8.00 -13.52
CA ALA A 23 3.33 -7.11 -14.50
C ALA A 23 2.29 -6.18 -13.86
N ALA A 24 1.44 -6.71 -12.97
CA ALA A 24 0.47 -5.90 -12.22
C ALA A 24 1.15 -4.85 -11.33
N VAL A 25 2.24 -5.20 -10.64
CA VAL A 25 3.04 -4.24 -9.84
C VAL A 25 3.65 -3.16 -10.73
N LYS A 26 4.22 -3.53 -11.88
CA LYS A 26 4.80 -2.57 -12.82
C LYS A 26 3.75 -1.62 -13.39
N ALA A 27 2.55 -2.12 -13.67
CA ALA A 27 1.43 -1.33 -14.19
C ALA A 27 0.96 -0.23 -13.23
N LYS A 28 1.16 -0.38 -11.91
CA LYS A 28 0.87 0.69 -10.94
C LYS A 28 1.87 1.86 -11.02
N GLY A 29 2.97 1.74 -11.76
CA GLY A 29 3.92 2.83 -12.00
C GLY A 29 4.90 3.11 -10.84
N PRO A 30 5.94 3.94 -11.07
CA PRO A 30 6.86 4.36 -10.02
C PRO A 30 6.24 5.43 -9.11
N GLY A 31 6.50 5.36 -7.79
CA GLY A 31 6.13 6.40 -6.84
C GLY A 31 4.62 6.59 -6.56
N VAL A 32 3.76 5.68 -7.03
CA VAL A 32 2.31 5.79 -6.80
C VAL A 32 1.96 5.38 -5.38
N ASN A 33 1.18 6.25 -4.71
CA ASN A 33 0.59 5.94 -3.42
C ASN A 33 -0.57 4.96 -3.61
N LEU A 34 -0.31 3.68 -3.38
CA LEU A 34 -1.30 2.62 -3.53
C LEU A 34 -2.45 2.82 -2.53
N THR A 35 -3.67 2.81 -3.05
CA THR A 35 -4.89 2.81 -2.23
C THR A 35 -5.13 1.44 -1.60
N PHE A 36 -6.07 1.36 -0.66
CA PHE A 36 -6.44 0.08 -0.07
C PHE A 36 -6.94 -0.94 -1.10
N ASP A 37 -7.71 -0.49 -2.10
CA ASP A 37 -8.16 -1.38 -3.19
C ASP A 37 -7.00 -1.88 -4.03
N ASP A 38 -6.05 -1.01 -4.36
CA ASP A 38 -4.89 -1.41 -5.18
C ASP A 38 -4.11 -2.52 -4.48
N VAL A 39 -3.92 -2.40 -3.17
CA VAL A 39 -3.19 -3.41 -2.39
C VAL A 39 -3.98 -4.71 -2.27
N LEU A 40 -5.32 -4.64 -2.09
CA LEU A 40 -6.16 -5.84 -2.09
C LEU A 40 -6.16 -6.55 -3.45
N GLU A 41 -6.23 -5.80 -4.56
CA GLU A 41 -6.12 -6.36 -5.91
C GLU A 41 -4.78 -7.06 -6.12
N LEU A 42 -3.67 -6.40 -5.76
CA LEU A 42 -2.34 -6.98 -5.90
C LEU A 42 -2.15 -8.22 -5.02
N GLU A 43 -2.69 -8.22 -3.80
CA GLU A 43 -2.62 -9.38 -2.91
C GLU A 43 -3.46 -10.55 -3.43
N MET A 44 -4.61 -10.28 -4.06
CA MET A 44 -5.40 -11.30 -4.76
C MET A 44 -4.64 -11.86 -5.97
N GLU A 45 -3.98 -11.01 -6.77
CA GLU A 45 -3.14 -11.46 -7.89
C GLU A 45 -1.96 -12.32 -7.39
N ARG A 46 -1.28 -11.92 -6.31
CA ARG A 46 -0.23 -12.72 -5.66
C ARG A 46 -0.72 -14.13 -5.34
N ILE A 47 -1.86 -14.21 -4.64
CA ILE A 47 -2.45 -15.50 -4.25
C ILE A 47 -2.81 -16.31 -5.48
N SER A 48 -3.39 -15.69 -6.51
CA SER A 48 -3.73 -16.37 -7.75
C SER A 48 -2.50 -16.90 -8.51
N ALA A 49 -1.36 -16.24 -8.35
CA ALA A 49 -0.06 -16.66 -8.86
C ALA A 49 0.62 -17.72 -7.96
N GLY A 50 -0.04 -18.19 -6.90
CA GLY A 50 0.51 -19.19 -5.98
C GLY A 50 1.73 -18.71 -5.20
N MET A 51 1.98 -17.40 -5.17
CA MET A 51 3.16 -16.83 -4.51
C MET A 51 2.91 -16.65 -3.03
N THR A 52 3.91 -16.91 -2.19
CA THR A 52 3.97 -16.56 -0.77
C THR A 52 4.25 -15.06 -0.57
N ARG A 53 4.05 -14.53 0.65
CA ARG A 53 4.47 -13.16 0.99
C ARG A 53 5.98 -12.97 0.89
N ALA A 54 6.77 -13.97 1.30
CA ALA A 54 8.23 -13.90 1.20
C ALA A 54 8.70 -13.77 -0.25
N GLU A 55 8.14 -14.57 -1.17
CA GLU A 55 8.44 -14.47 -2.60
C GLU A 55 8.02 -13.11 -3.16
N ARG A 56 6.83 -12.62 -2.80
CA ARG A 56 6.36 -11.28 -3.17
C ARG A 56 7.39 -10.22 -2.78
N ASP A 57 7.88 -10.26 -1.55
CA ASP A 57 8.80 -9.26 -1.02
C ASP A 57 10.13 -9.25 -1.77
N VAL A 58 10.64 -10.42 -2.19
CA VAL A 58 11.82 -10.51 -3.07
C VAL A 58 11.57 -9.77 -4.39
N TYR A 59 10.44 -10.00 -5.05
CA TYR A 59 10.12 -9.29 -6.29
C TYR A 59 9.97 -7.78 -6.07
N LEU A 60 9.34 -7.35 -4.98
CA LEU A 60 9.19 -5.93 -4.66
C LEU A 60 10.56 -5.26 -4.47
N VAL A 61 11.49 -5.90 -3.75
CA VAL A 61 12.87 -5.40 -3.58
C VAL A 61 13.59 -5.30 -4.93
N LEU A 62 13.50 -6.34 -5.77
CA LEU A 62 14.11 -6.34 -7.11
C LEU A 62 13.55 -5.22 -8.02
N LEU A 63 12.29 -4.85 -7.83
CA LEU A 63 11.64 -3.74 -8.55
C LEU A 63 11.88 -2.38 -7.91
N GLY A 64 12.65 -2.30 -6.81
CA GLY A 64 12.88 -1.06 -6.06
C GLY A 64 11.61 -0.50 -5.43
N LYS A 65 10.69 -1.37 -4.99
CA LYS A 65 9.44 -1.00 -4.33
C LYS A 65 9.56 -1.16 -2.82
N ASP A 66 8.91 -0.25 -2.08
CA ASP A 66 8.76 -0.37 -0.64
C ASP A 66 7.73 -1.45 -0.30
N ILE A 67 8.15 -2.50 0.42
CA ILE A 67 7.30 -3.62 0.82
C ILE A 67 6.09 -3.14 1.64
N ALA A 68 6.29 -2.16 2.54
CA ALA A 68 5.22 -1.67 3.41
C ALA A 68 4.07 -1.03 2.62
N ALA A 69 4.35 -0.47 1.44
CA ALA A 69 3.32 0.11 0.58
C ALA A 69 2.37 -0.94 -0.01
N PHE A 70 2.77 -2.22 -0.05
CA PHE A 70 2.03 -3.36 -0.60
C PHE A 70 1.45 -4.28 0.48
N ASP A 71 1.62 -3.95 1.77
CA ASP A 71 1.00 -4.69 2.86
C ASP A 71 -0.43 -4.16 3.10
N VAL A 72 -1.41 -5.07 2.98
CA VAL A 72 -2.84 -4.81 3.21
C VAL A 72 -3.06 -4.23 4.61
N HIS A 73 -2.34 -4.72 5.62
CA HIS A 73 -2.54 -4.31 7.01
C HIS A 73 -2.06 -2.88 7.26
N GLN A 74 -1.05 -2.41 6.52
CA GLN A 74 -0.56 -1.02 6.61
C GLN A 74 -1.55 0.00 6.04
N LYS A 75 -2.57 -0.45 5.30
CA LYS A 75 -3.65 0.40 4.78
C LYS A 75 -4.84 0.51 5.72
N ILE A 76 -4.91 -0.33 6.75
CA ILE A 76 -5.93 -0.24 7.79
C ILE A 76 -5.48 0.81 8.80
N VAL A 77 -6.21 1.92 8.84
CA VAL A 77 -5.89 3.08 9.68
C VAL A 77 -7.03 3.38 10.62
N TRP A 78 -6.72 3.59 11.89
CA TRP A 78 -7.75 4.03 12.83
C TRP A 78 -8.23 5.44 12.47
N ARG A 79 -9.55 5.63 12.42
CA ARG A 79 -10.17 6.96 12.26
C ARG A 79 -11.16 7.23 13.37
N ASP A 80 -11.06 8.41 13.98
CA ASP A 80 -12.01 8.83 15.01
C ASP A 80 -13.36 9.20 14.39
N GLU A 81 -14.43 8.56 14.86
CA GLU A 81 -15.78 8.75 14.33
C GLU A 81 -16.31 10.19 14.56
N LYS A 82 -15.98 10.82 15.68
CA LYS A 82 -16.41 12.18 16.00
C LYS A 82 -15.71 13.19 15.09
N VAL A 83 -14.41 13.01 14.86
CA VAL A 83 -13.64 13.82 13.90
C VAL A 83 -14.22 13.67 12.50
N GLU A 84 -14.47 12.43 12.05
CA GLU A 84 -15.06 12.16 10.75
C GLU A 84 -16.47 12.75 10.59
N LEU A 85 -17.29 12.69 11.63
CA LEU A 85 -18.60 13.34 11.64
C LEU A 85 -18.48 14.85 11.46
N HIS A 86 -17.50 15.48 12.12
CA HIS A 86 -17.23 16.91 11.98
C HIS A 86 -16.75 17.27 10.57
N LEU A 87 -15.84 16.48 10.00
CA LEU A 87 -15.37 16.65 8.63
C LEU A 87 -16.52 16.57 7.62
N ARG A 88 -17.43 15.59 7.76
CA ARG A 88 -18.62 15.47 6.91
C ARG A 88 -19.57 16.67 7.02
N LYS A 89 -19.71 17.26 8.21
CA LYS A 89 -20.55 18.46 8.41
C LYS A 89 -19.95 19.71 7.73
N ARG A 90 -18.62 19.79 7.66
CA ARG A 90 -17.89 20.88 6.99
C ARG A 90 -17.90 20.75 5.47
N LEU A 91 -17.80 19.53 4.96
CA LEU A 91 -17.85 19.24 3.53
C LEU A 91 -19.31 19.28 3.03
N GLN A 92 -19.85 20.49 2.89
CA GLN A 92 -21.19 20.68 2.35
C GLN A 92 -21.15 20.82 0.84
N GLY A 93 -22.00 20.04 0.15
CA GLY A 93 -22.29 20.24 -1.27
C GLY A 93 -23.65 20.91 -1.45
N THR A 94 -23.83 21.59 -2.58
CA THR A 94 -25.13 22.14 -3.03
C THR A 94 -25.96 21.11 -3.81
N GLN A 95 -25.35 19.99 -4.20
CA GLN A 95 -25.98 18.93 -4.99
C GLN A 95 -25.49 17.54 -4.57
N CYS A 96 -26.30 16.53 -4.88
CA CYS A 96 -25.94 15.13 -4.66
C CYS A 96 -24.66 14.77 -5.42
N SER A 97 -23.71 14.13 -4.74
CA SER A 97 -22.41 13.78 -5.32
C SER A 97 -22.40 12.48 -6.14
N ALA A 98 -23.56 11.86 -6.36
CA ALA A 98 -23.63 10.66 -7.19
C ALA A 98 -23.57 11.07 -8.68
N PRO A 99 -22.67 10.48 -9.51
CA PRO A 99 -22.41 10.95 -10.87
C PRO A 99 -23.65 11.06 -11.76
N THR A 100 -24.60 10.15 -11.59
CA THR A 100 -25.84 10.08 -12.37
C THR A 100 -27.00 10.86 -11.73
N CYS A 101 -26.88 11.30 -10.48
CA CYS A 101 -27.93 12.01 -9.76
C CYS A 101 -27.57 13.49 -9.61
N ARG A 102 -28.16 14.34 -10.45
CA ARG A 102 -27.96 15.79 -10.44
C ARG A 102 -28.92 16.54 -9.51
N LYS A 103 -29.50 15.85 -8.52
CA LYS A 103 -30.48 16.45 -7.60
C LYS A 103 -29.79 17.53 -6.74
N ALA A 104 -30.21 18.77 -6.90
CA ALA A 104 -29.82 19.88 -6.04
C ALA A 104 -30.41 19.70 -4.63
N PHE A 105 -29.66 20.12 -3.62
CA PHE A 105 -30.14 20.20 -2.25
C PHE A 105 -30.83 21.54 -2.04
N SER A 106 -32.14 21.51 -1.82
CA SER A 106 -32.90 22.65 -1.31
C SER A 106 -32.93 22.64 0.22
N TRP A 107 -33.33 23.77 0.81
CA TRP A 107 -33.56 23.91 2.26
C TRP A 107 -34.49 22.82 2.84
N VAL A 108 -35.43 22.33 2.03
CA VAL A 108 -36.42 21.31 2.44
C VAL A 108 -35.88 19.89 2.27
N SER A 109 -34.88 19.70 1.40
CA SER A 109 -34.33 18.38 1.13
C SER A 109 -33.23 18.00 2.13
N LYS A 110 -33.45 16.93 2.88
CA LYS A 110 -32.43 16.41 3.79
C LYS A 110 -31.23 15.85 3.02
N LYS A 111 -30.04 16.32 3.37
CA LYS A 111 -28.75 15.84 2.87
C LYS A 111 -28.16 14.78 3.80
N TYR A 112 -27.52 13.77 3.24
CA TYR A 112 -26.92 12.65 3.97
C TYR A 112 -25.44 12.54 3.64
N GLY A 113 -24.58 12.52 4.66
CA GLY A 113 -23.14 12.34 4.47
C GLY A 113 -22.77 10.86 4.41
N CYS A 114 -21.97 10.47 3.42
CA CYS A 114 -21.40 9.13 3.35
C CYS A 114 -20.25 8.99 4.34
N ALA A 115 -20.28 7.97 5.20
CA ALA A 115 -19.25 7.73 6.20
C ALA A 115 -17.87 7.41 5.59
N TYR A 116 -17.82 6.86 4.38
CA TYR A 116 -16.58 6.46 3.71
C TYR A 116 -15.94 7.61 2.89
N CYS A 117 -16.58 8.05 1.81
CA CYS A 117 -16.04 9.12 0.95
C CYS A 117 -16.27 10.55 1.45
N ARG A 118 -16.98 10.74 2.57
CA ARG A 118 -17.34 12.04 3.19
C ARG A 118 -18.24 12.97 2.35
N LEU A 119 -18.59 12.58 1.12
CA LEU A 119 -19.44 13.38 0.23
C LEU A 119 -20.93 13.33 0.63
N MET A 120 -21.72 14.24 0.07
CA MET A 120 -23.13 14.44 0.40
C MET A 120 -24.06 13.86 -0.67
N PHE A 121 -25.07 13.12 -0.25
CA PHE A 121 -26.00 12.41 -1.12
C PHE A 121 -27.46 12.65 -0.72
N CYS A 122 -28.35 12.50 -1.69
CA CYS A 122 -29.78 12.40 -1.40
C CYS A 122 -30.12 11.00 -0.85
N LYS A 123 -31.27 10.84 -0.19
CA LYS A 123 -31.71 9.56 0.39
C LYS A 123 -31.67 8.40 -0.60
N ALA A 124 -32.03 8.64 -1.87
CA ALA A 124 -32.08 7.62 -2.91
C ALA A 124 -30.69 7.11 -3.34
N CYS A 125 -29.64 7.91 -3.17
CA CYS A 125 -28.26 7.52 -3.50
C CYS A 125 -27.49 6.95 -2.31
N MET A 126 -28.11 6.94 -1.13
CA MET A 126 -27.58 6.25 0.05
C MET A 126 -28.00 4.78 -0.01
N ASP A 127 -27.13 3.88 0.43
CA ASP A 127 -27.55 2.49 0.64
C ASP A 127 -28.50 2.43 1.85
N SER A 128 -29.51 1.57 1.75
CA SER A 128 -30.48 1.36 2.84
C SER A 128 -29.83 0.64 4.01
N ARG A 129 -28.80 -0.18 3.77
CA ARG A 129 -28.02 -0.90 4.77
C ARG A 129 -26.91 -0.01 5.32
N GLN A 130 -26.28 -0.50 6.39
CA GLN A 130 -25.06 0.08 6.95
C GLN A 130 -23.89 -0.84 6.62
N ALA A 131 -22.70 -0.27 6.46
CA ALA A 131 -21.47 -1.00 6.16
C ALA A 131 -20.45 -0.81 7.28
N GLY A 132 -19.86 -1.92 7.75
CA GLY A 132 -18.67 -1.87 8.60
C GLY A 132 -17.44 -1.62 7.74
N ILE A 133 -16.73 -0.52 7.99
CA ILE A 133 -15.61 -0.05 7.16
C ILE A 133 -14.30 -0.61 7.72
N ILE A 134 -13.74 -1.62 7.06
CA ILE A 134 -12.55 -2.33 7.54
C ILE A 134 -11.32 -1.42 7.51
N GLU A 135 -11.12 -0.67 6.42
CA GLU A 135 -10.02 0.29 6.26
C GLU A 135 -9.93 1.29 7.43
N PHE A 136 -11.06 1.60 8.09
CA PHE A 136 -11.13 2.58 9.19
C PHE A 136 -11.29 1.93 10.57
N MET A 137 -11.24 0.60 10.65
CA MET A 137 -11.51 -0.20 11.86
C MET A 137 -12.92 0.01 12.44
N TRP A 138 -13.92 0.31 11.60
CA TRP A 138 -15.31 0.51 12.03
C TRP A 138 -16.18 -0.73 11.77
N VAL A 139 -15.61 -1.92 11.97
CA VAL A 139 -16.30 -3.19 11.70
C VAL A 139 -17.50 -3.37 12.64
N ASP A 140 -17.32 -3.07 13.93
CA ASP A 140 -18.35 -3.22 14.96
C ASP A 140 -19.33 -2.04 15.04
N ARG A 141 -19.12 -1.03 14.20
CA ARG A 141 -19.99 0.16 14.12
C ARG A 141 -20.40 0.46 12.68
N PRO A 142 -21.31 -0.36 12.11
CA PRO A 142 -21.77 -0.17 10.75
C PRO A 142 -22.32 1.24 10.54
N SER A 143 -21.84 1.91 9.49
CA SER A 143 -22.17 3.30 9.20
C SER A 143 -22.92 3.45 7.88
N LYS A 144 -23.68 4.54 7.75
CA LYS A 144 -24.39 4.86 6.51
C LYS A 144 -23.40 5.33 5.44
N VAL A 145 -23.49 4.73 4.25
CA VAL A 145 -22.63 5.02 3.11
C VAL A 145 -23.46 5.19 1.84
N CYS A 146 -22.89 5.82 0.81
CA CYS A 146 -23.53 5.85 -0.51
C CYS A 146 -23.48 4.45 -1.15
N GLN A 147 -24.35 4.21 -2.15
CA GLN A 147 -24.44 2.92 -2.84
C GLN A 147 -23.09 2.47 -3.43
N GLN A 148 -22.34 3.39 -4.05
CA GLN A 148 -21.04 3.09 -4.62
C GLN A 148 -20.03 2.66 -3.55
N CYS A 149 -19.96 3.37 -2.42
CA CYS A 149 -19.09 2.99 -1.31
C CYS A 149 -19.54 1.68 -0.67
N PHE A 150 -20.85 1.43 -0.57
CA PHE A 150 -21.36 0.16 -0.06
C PHE A 150 -20.88 -1.03 -0.91
N ALA A 151 -21.01 -0.92 -2.25
CA ALA A 151 -20.54 -1.94 -3.17
C ALA A 151 -19.02 -2.16 -3.04
N ARG A 152 -18.25 -1.07 -3.00
CA ARG A 152 -16.79 -1.10 -2.82
C ARG A 152 -16.39 -1.82 -1.52
N ILE A 153 -16.94 -1.40 -0.38
CA ILE A 153 -16.64 -2.00 0.94
C ILE A 153 -17.04 -3.48 0.97
N SER A 154 -18.15 -3.84 0.34
CA SER A 154 -18.59 -5.23 0.23
C SER A 154 -17.59 -6.08 -0.56
N THR A 155 -17.03 -5.55 -1.65
CA THR A 155 -15.97 -6.21 -2.42
C THR A 155 -14.69 -6.34 -1.61
N GLN A 156 -14.24 -5.27 -0.94
CA GLN A 156 -13.06 -5.28 -0.08
C GLN A 156 -13.14 -6.39 0.98
N ARG A 157 -14.30 -6.54 1.64
CA ARG A 157 -14.52 -7.59 2.64
C ARG A 157 -14.37 -8.98 2.02
N LYS A 158 -15.01 -9.24 0.87
CA LYS A 158 -14.89 -10.53 0.19
C LYS A 158 -13.46 -10.84 -0.23
N GLN A 159 -12.69 -9.84 -0.64
CA GLN A 159 -11.28 -10.02 -0.99
C GLN A 159 -10.46 -10.37 0.26
N LEU A 160 -10.65 -9.66 1.37
CA LEU A 160 -9.99 -9.98 2.64
C LEU A 160 -10.29 -11.40 3.12
N ASP A 161 -11.56 -11.80 3.12
CA ASP A 161 -11.97 -13.15 3.53
C ASP A 161 -11.26 -14.23 2.68
N ARG A 162 -11.09 -13.97 1.38
CA ARG A 162 -10.34 -14.85 0.46
C ARG A 162 -8.84 -14.84 0.75
N ILE A 163 -8.25 -13.68 1.01
CA ILE A 163 -6.83 -13.52 1.35
C ILE A 163 -6.51 -14.31 2.62
N GLU A 164 -7.31 -14.14 3.66
CA GLU A 164 -7.13 -14.84 4.94
C GLU A 164 -7.32 -16.35 4.81
N SER A 165 -8.29 -16.78 3.99
CA SER A 165 -8.53 -18.19 3.73
C SER A 165 -7.37 -18.83 2.95
N ALA A 166 -6.83 -18.13 1.94
CA ALA A 166 -5.70 -18.61 1.14
C ALA A 166 -4.39 -18.63 1.92
N ALA A 167 -4.14 -17.65 2.79
CA ALA A 167 -2.95 -17.61 3.64
C ALA A 167 -2.81 -18.87 4.52
N LYS A 168 -3.95 -19.39 5.02
CA LYS A 168 -3.98 -20.64 5.78
C LYS A 168 -3.60 -21.87 4.95
N LEU A 169 -3.87 -21.86 3.65
CA LEU A 169 -3.60 -22.99 2.74
C LEU A 169 -2.15 -22.98 2.23
N ILE A 170 -1.57 -21.81 2.03
CA ILE A 170 -0.23 -21.64 1.45
C ILE A 170 0.88 -21.86 2.50
N ALA A 171 0.53 -22.23 3.74
CA ALA A 171 1.46 -22.29 4.88
C ALA A 171 2.29 -21.00 5.01
N ASP A 172 1.69 -19.87 4.63
CA ASP A 172 2.29 -18.55 4.79
C ASP A 172 2.31 -18.30 6.31
N PRO A 173 3.49 -18.20 6.94
CA PRO A 173 3.55 -17.98 8.38
C PRO A 173 2.69 -16.75 8.72
N ALA A 174 1.93 -16.87 9.81
CA ALA A 174 0.96 -15.88 10.22
C ALA A 174 1.56 -14.46 10.17
N PRO A 175 0.75 -13.42 9.88
CA PRO A 175 1.24 -12.05 9.88
C PRO A 175 2.01 -11.85 11.18
N TRP A 176 3.26 -11.40 11.03
CA TRP A 176 4.11 -10.86 12.08
C TRP A 176 3.27 -10.40 13.27
N GLU A 177 3.48 -11.00 14.45
CA GLU A 177 2.96 -10.42 15.68
C GLU A 177 3.42 -8.95 15.73
N PRO A 178 2.60 -7.99 16.20
CA PRO A 178 2.97 -6.59 16.26
C PRO A 178 4.10 -6.39 17.29
N THR A 179 5.32 -6.71 16.91
CA THR A 179 6.48 -6.18 17.60
C THR A 179 6.52 -4.70 17.27
N HIS A 180 6.51 -3.85 18.29
CA HIS A 180 6.84 -2.43 18.21
C HIS A 180 8.31 -2.25 17.75
N ARG A 181 8.73 -2.85 16.64
CA ARG A 181 10.05 -2.68 16.05
C ARG A 181 9.96 -1.60 15.00
N THR A 182 10.50 -0.45 15.38
CA THR A 182 11.21 0.44 14.47
C THR A 182 11.89 -0.38 13.36
N TYR A 183 11.46 -0.21 12.12
CA TYR A 183 12.24 -0.62 10.95
C TYR A 183 13.49 0.26 10.87
N GLY A 184 14.42 0.08 11.80
CA GLY A 184 15.80 0.45 11.61
C GLY A 184 16.35 -0.50 10.56
N LYS A 185 16.75 0.06 9.41
CA LYS A 185 17.55 -0.55 8.32
C LYS A 185 17.58 -2.08 8.40
N ALA A 186 16.62 -2.73 7.72
CA ALA A 186 16.58 -4.18 7.62
C ALA A 186 17.95 -4.72 7.22
N GLN A 187 18.61 -5.44 8.13
CA GLN A 187 19.74 -6.29 7.79
C GLN A 187 19.19 -7.41 6.93
N VAL A 188 19.64 -7.44 5.68
CA VAL A 188 19.42 -8.56 4.76
C VAL A 188 19.94 -9.83 5.46
N PRO A 189 19.15 -10.91 5.56
CA PRO A 189 19.62 -12.17 6.14
C PRO A 189 20.92 -12.61 5.44
N SER A 190 21.96 -12.94 6.22
CA SER A 190 23.32 -13.20 5.74
C SER A 190 23.45 -14.34 4.70
N LEU A 191 22.41 -15.15 4.54
CA LEU A 191 22.33 -16.18 3.50
C LEU A 191 22.05 -15.58 2.11
N ILE A 192 21.27 -14.50 2.05
CA ILE A 192 20.99 -13.76 0.80
C ILE A 192 22.21 -12.91 0.42
N GLU A 193 22.96 -12.39 1.38
CA GLU A 193 24.16 -11.57 1.12
C GLU A 193 25.28 -12.38 0.44
N LYS A 194 25.40 -13.68 0.74
CA LYS A 194 26.36 -14.58 0.07
C LYS A 194 25.98 -14.88 -1.38
N GLU A 195 24.69 -15.06 -1.66
CA GLU A 195 24.22 -15.24 -3.04
C GLU A 195 24.27 -13.93 -3.84
N PHE A 196 23.97 -12.80 -3.20
CA PHE A 196 24.05 -11.47 -3.80
C PHE A 196 25.50 -11.05 -4.13
N ASN A 197 26.45 -11.33 -3.24
CA ASN A 197 27.89 -11.10 -3.47
C ASN A 197 28.51 -12.08 -4.47
N ALA A 198 27.91 -13.26 -4.67
CA ALA A 198 28.34 -14.19 -5.72
C ALA A 198 27.90 -13.73 -7.13
N LEU A 199 26.86 -12.91 -7.21
CA LEU A 199 26.34 -12.34 -8.45
C LEU A 199 26.98 -10.99 -8.80
N ALA A 200 27.26 -10.17 -7.79
CA ALA A 200 28.04 -8.96 -7.92
C ALA A 200 29.53 -9.34 -7.89
N GLY A 201 30.08 -9.74 -9.03
CA GLY A 201 31.51 -9.98 -9.19
C GLY A 201 32.33 -8.69 -9.02
N GLN A 202 32.45 -8.20 -7.79
CA GLN A 202 33.60 -7.51 -7.18
C GLN A 202 33.23 -7.04 -5.76
N PRO A 203 34.12 -7.22 -4.77
CA PRO A 203 33.90 -6.71 -3.41
C PRO A 203 33.99 -5.18 -3.41
N TYR A 204 32.92 -4.51 -3.00
CA TYR A 204 33.01 -3.12 -2.58
C TYR A 204 33.74 -3.08 -1.24
N CYS A 205 35.02 -2.69 -1.28
CA CYS A 205 35.75 -2.26 -0.09
C CYS A 205 35.07 -0.99 0.45
N LEU A 206 34.31 -1.11 1.53
CA LEU A 206 33.86 -0.01 2.36
C LEU A 206 34.91 0.27 3.45
N THR A 207 36.12 0.66 3.04
CA THR A 207 37.13 1.25 3.93
C THR A 207 38.05 2.15 3.11
N ASP A 208 38.43 3.28 3.71
CA ASP A 208 39.40 4.28 3.24
C ASP A 208 38.89 5.40 2.32
N CYS A 209 38.27 6.39 2.97
CA CYS A 209 38.44 7.79 2.56
C CYS A 209 38.79 8.63 3.80
N MET A 210 39.97 8.37 4.36
CA MET A 210 40.72 9.35 5.15
C MET A 210 41.89 9.85 4.31
N SER A 211 42.21 11.13 4.48
CA SER A 211 43.34 11.89 3.93
C SER A 211 43.18 12.44 2.50
N CYS A 212 42.71 13.69 2.43
CA CYS A 212 43.31 14.68 1.54
C CYS A 212 43.39 16.02 2.28
N SER A 213 44.48 16.19 3.01
CA SER A 213 44.98 17.48 3.46
C SER A 213 45.77 18.10 2.30
N VAL A 214 45.29 19.19 1.71
CA VAL A 214 46.12 20.09 0.89
C VAL A 214 45.81 21.54 1.26
N LEU A 215 46.66 22.05 2.15
CA LEU A 215 47.34 23.35 2.12
C LEU A 215 46.58 24.60 1.63
N LEU A 216 46.23 25.43 2.62
CA LEU A 216 46.54 26.87 2.73
C LEU A 216 47.10 27.59 1.50
N SER A 217 46.39 28.64 1.06
CA SER A 217 46.99 29.91 0.62
C SER A 217 45.94 31.02 0.64
N VAL A 218 46.09 31.94 1.59
CA VAL A 218 45.35 33.21 1.68
C VAL A 218 46.14 34.27 0.90
N PRO A 219 45.51 35.07 0.02
CA PRO A 219 46.08 36.34 -0.39
C PRO A 219 45.44 37.49 0.40
N THR A 220 46.25 38.15 1.22
CA THR A 220 45.99 39.47 1.78
C THR A 220 46.17 40.58 0.74
N ALA A 221 45.19 41.48 0.72
CA ALA A 221 45.25 42.93 0.50
C ALA A 221 45.87 43.51 -0.79
N ARG A 222 45.15 44.47 -1.39
CA ARG A 222 45.71 45.80 -1.74
C ARG A 222 44.62 46.88 -1.80
N HIS A 223 44.96 48.01 -1.19
CA HIS A 223 44.26 49.29 -1.20
C HIS A 223 44.32 50.01 -2.57
N SER A 224 43.26 50.80 -2.81
CA SER A 224 43.25 52.19 -3.35
C SER A 224 43.76 52.42 -4.80
N PRO A 225 43.47 53.57 -5.44
CA PRO A 225 43.05 54.90 -4.95
C PRO A 225 41.60 55.00 -4.48
#